data_AF-A0A3A5M2W3-F1
#
_entry.id   AF-A0A3A5M2W3-F1
#
_cell.length_a   1.000
_cell.length_b   1.000
_cell.length_c   1.000
_cell.angle_alpha   90.00
_cell.angle_beta   90.00
_cell.angle_gamma   90.00
#
_symmetry.space_group_name_H-M   'P 1'
#
loop_
_entity.id
_entity.type
_entity.pdbx_description
1 polymer ?
#
loop_
_entity_poly.entity_id
_entity_poly.type
_entity_poly.pdbx_seq_one_letter_code
_entity_poly.pdbx_strand_id
1 'polypeptide(L)'
;MSADRMTPDDVEPPPPRHHVTFGVGAVVVAFLVGVVTLALIFALPWGSGAFGVFVVALWYGLGIGLVTGLPLGVVIGLLLRPVRNQWIHIGIFFAVFAAAAFTIAALLSPSIALADSLPTALIIGGVGALARASVWKLVRVQ
;
A
#
# COMPACT_ATOMS: atom_id res chain seq x y z
N MET A 1 -2.55 -11.02 -62.03
CA MET A 1 -3.21 -11.13 -60.72
C MET A 1 -2.68 -12.39 -60.05
N SER A 2 -1.64 -12.27 -59.23
CA SER A 2 -1.14 -13.38 -58.41
C SER A 2 -1.93 -13.42 -57.12
N ALA A 3 -2.57 -14.56 -56.84
CA ALA A 3 -3.22 -14.82 -55.57
C ALA A 3 -2.13 -15.10 -54.53
N ASP A 4 -2.01 -14.20 -53.56
CA ASP A 4 -1.10 -14.32 -52.43
C ASP A 4 -1.59 -15.46 -51.52
N ARG A 5 -0.72 -16.45 -51.34
CA ARG A 5 -1.06 -17.75 -50.72
C ARG A 5 -0.69 -17.65 -49.25
N MET A 6 -1.61 -17.18 -48.41
CA MET A 6 -1.45 -17.22 -46.95
C MET A 6 -1.16 -18.66 -46.51
N THR A 7 0.02 -18.87 -45.96
CA THR A 7 0.46 -20.13 -45.36
C THR A 7 -0.04 -20.22 -43.92
N PRO A 8 -0.23 -21.44 -43.36
CA PRO A 8 -0.66 -21.61 -41.96
C PRO A 8 0.28 -20.97 -40.93
N ASP A 9 1.49 -20.57 -41.37
CA ASP A 9 2.51 -19.92 -40.55
C ASP A 9 2.33 -18.39 -40.45
N ASP A 10 1.37 -17.80 -41.18
CA ASP A 10 1.04 -16.37 -41.15
C ASP A 10 0.11 -16.00 -39.97
N VAL A 11 -0.25 -16.96 -39.12
CA VAL A 11 -1.00 -16.69 -37.88
C VAL A 11 -0.01 -16.20 -36.84
N GLU A 12 0.16 -14.88 -36.75
CA GLU A 12 0.91 -14.25 -35.65
C GLU A 12 0.46 -14.86 -34.31
N PRO A 13 1.38 -15.37 -33.48
CA PRO A 13 1.02 -15.85 -32.16
C PRO A 13 0.33 -14.71 -31.40
N PRO A 14 -0.81 -14.98 -30.72
CA PRO A 14 -1.52 -13.94 -30.01
C PRO A 14 -0.55 -13.23 -29.07
N PRO A 15 -0.55 -11.88 -29.02
CA PRO A 15 0.39 -11.13 -28.24
C PRO A 15 0.39 -11.65 -26.80
N PRO A 16 1.56 -11.84 -26.17
CA PRO A 16 1.67 -12.44 -24.85
C PRO A 16 0.73 -11.69 -23.91
N ARG A 17 -0.25 -12.43 -23.36
CA ARG A 17 -1.25 -11.85 -22.46
C ARG A 17 -0.54 -11.34 -21.22
N HIS A 18 -0.33 -10.03 -21.19
CA HIS A 18 0.30 -9.30 -20.11
C HIS A 18 -0.63 -9.29 -18.89
N HIS A 19 -0.65 -10.38 -18.13
CA HIS A 19 -1.36 -10.44 -16.86
C HIS A 19 -0.54 -9.67 -15.82
N VAL A 20 -0.79 -8.37 -15.71
CA VAL A 20 -0.45 -7.60 -14.51
C VAL A 20 -1.39 -8.04 -13.40
N THR A 21 -1.15 -9.24 -12.86
CA THR A 21 -1.70 -9.62 -11.57
C THR A 21 -1.03 -8.75 -10.53
N PHE A 22 -1.80 -8.02 -9.71
CA PHE A 22 -1.31 -7.54 -8.42
C PHE A 22 -0.76 -8.77 -7.70
N GLY A 23 0.55 -8.99 -7.78
CA GLY A 23 1.14 -10.20 -7.23
C GLY A 23 0.82 -10.24 -5.75
N VAL A 24 0.30 -11.36 -5.26
CA VAL A 24 0.10 -11.57 -3.81
C VAL A 24 1.37 -11.17 -3.05
N GLY A 25 2.55 -11.43 -3.62
CA GLY A 25 3.83 -10.96 -3.11
C GLY A 25 3.95 -9.44 -2.95
N ALA A 26 3.46 -8.63 -3.89
CA ALA A 26 3.48 -7.17 -3.73
C ALA A 26 2.56 -6.71 -2.59
N VAL A 27 1.39 -7.34 -2.43
CA VAL A 27 0.49 -7.02 -1.30
C VAL A 27 1.16 -7.35 0.03
N VAL A 28 1.77 -8.53 0.14
CA VAL A 28 2.51 -8.95 1.34
C VAL A 28 3.68 -8.02 1.62
N VAL A 29 4.49 -7.66 0.62
CA VAL A 29 5.63 -6.75 0.79
C VAL A 29 5.17 -5.38 1.24
N ALA A 30 4.18 -4.77 0.58
CA ALA A 30 3.65 -3.46 0.98
C ALA A 30 3.12 -3.49 2.41
N PHE A 31 2.39 -4.55 2.78
CA PHE A 31 1.87 -4.72 4.13
C PHE A 31 2.98 -4.82 5.18
N LEU A 32 3.96 -5.69 4.98
CA LEU A 32 5.08 -5.86 5.89
C LEU A 32 5.90 -4.58 6.03
N VAL A 33 6.17 -3.89 4.91
CA VAL A 33 6.86 -2.59 4.93
C VAL A 33 6.07 -1.58 5.75
N GLY A 34 4.75 -1.51 5.57
CA GLY A 34 3.89 -0.61 6.34
C GLY A 34 3.93 -0.91 7.84
N VAL A 35 3.71 -2.17 8.22
CA VAL A 35 3.69 -2.60 9.63
C VAL A 35 5.05 -2.38 10.30
N VAL A 36 6.15 -2.75 9.65
CA VAL A 36 7.51 -2.55 10.19
C VAL A 36 7.83 -1.06 10.31
N THR A 37 7.51 -0.25 9.29
CA THR A 37 7.78 1.20 9.32
C THR A 37 7.00 1.86 10.46
N LEU A 38 5.72 1.53 10.63
CA LEU A 38 4.91 2.09 11.71
C LEU A 38 5.44 1.66 13.09
N ALA A 39 5.81 0.38 13.25
CA ALA A 39 6.37 -0.14 14.49
C ALA A 39 7.70 0.55 14.85
N LEU A 40 8.56 0.81 13.86
CA LEU A 40 9.80 1.58 14.05
C LEU A 40 9.49 3.00 14.53
N ILE A 41 8.60 3.72 13.84
CA ILE A 41 8.24 5.10 14.22
C ILE A 41 7.72 5.17 15.66
N PHE A 42 6.90 4.20 16.06
CA PHE A 42 6.40 4.11 17.44
C PHE A 42 7.47 3.79 18.48
N ALA A 43 8.47 2.98 18.11
CA ALA A 43 9.51 2.53 19.03
C ALA A 43 10.61 3.57 19.26
N LEU A 44 10.94 4.39 18.25
CA LEU A 44 12.07 5.33 18.30
C LEU A 44 12.07 6.28 19.52
N PRO A 45 10.93 6.82 20.01
CA PRO A 45 10.92 7.70 21.17
C PRO A 45 11.31 7.03 22.50
N TRP A 46 11.34 5.69 22.55
CA TRP A 46 11.46 4.93 23.81
C TRP A 46 12.90 4.59 24.22
N GLY A 47 13.92 5.05 23.48
CA GLY A 47 15.32 4.90 23.86
C GLY A 47 15.72 3.44 24.12
N SER A 48 16.23 3.12 25.32
CA SER A 48 16.63 1.76 25.70
C SER A 48 15.48 0.74 25.69
N GLY A 49 14.23 1.19 25.81
CA GLY A 49 13.03 0.35 25.70
C GLY A 49 12.54 0.12 24.27
N ALA A 50 13.16 0.76 23.27
CA ALA A 50 12.68 0.76 21.89
C ALA A 50 12.48 -0.66 21.32
N PHE A 51 13.37 -1.61 21.64
CA PHE A 51 13.24 -2.98 21.13
C PHE A 51 11.96 -3.67 21.64
N GLY A 52 11.64 -3.54 22.93
CA GLY A 52 10.42 -4.13 23.50
C GLY A 52 9.16 -3.51 22.89
N VAL A 53 9.15 -2.17 22.76
CA VAL A 53 8.04 -1.44 22.15
C VAL A 53 7.89 -1.80 20.68
N PHE A 54 8.99 -1.94 19.95
CA PHE A 54 8.99 -2.39 18.56
C PHE A 54 8.30 -3.75 18.41
N VAL A 55 8.66 -4.74 19.23
CA VAL A 55 8.07 -6.09 19.18
C VAL A 55 6.57 -6.04 19.48
N VAL A 56 6.16 -5.29 20.51
CA VAL A 56 4.75 -5.12 20.85
C VAL A 56 3.99 -4.42 19.73
N ALA A 57 4.52 -3.31 19.22
CA ALA A 57 3.92 -2.56 18.12
C ALA A 57 3.83 -3.39 16.83
N LEU A 58 4.83 -4.25 16.56
CA LEU A 58 4.81 -5.16 15.43
C LEU A 58 3.70 -6.21 15.57
N TRP A 59 3.55 -6.78 16.76
CA TRP A 59 2.52 -7.79 17.03
C TRP A 59 1.11 -7.23 16.90
N TYR A 60 0.84 -6.09 17.55
CA TYR A 60 -0.45 -5.40 17.42
C TYR A 60 -0.68 -4.85 16.00
N GLY A 61 0.36 -4.32 15.37
CA GLY A 61 0.32 -3.79 14.02
C GLY A 61 0.02 -4.86 12.97
N LEU A 62 0.54 -6.07 13.14
CA LEU A 62 0.17 -7.23 12.31
C LEU A 62 -1.31 -7.57 12.45
N GLY A 63 -1.80 -7.72 13.68
CA GLY A 63 -3.20 -8.07 13.93
C GLY A 63 -4.17 -7.03 13.40
N ILE A 64 -4.00 -5.77 13.82
CA ILE A 64 -4.87 -4.66 13.40
C ILE A 64 -4.74 -4.42 11.89
N GLY A 65 -3.51 -4.42 11.38
CA GLY A 65 -3.22 -4.20 9.97
C GLY A 65 -3.84 -5.25 9.07
N LEU A 66 -3.87 -6.53 9.49
CA LEU A 66 -4.48 -7.60 8.70
C LEU A 66 -6.00 -7.41 8.57
N VAL A 67 -6.65 -6.92 9.63
CA VAL A 67 -8.11 -6.74 9.67
C VAL A 67 -8.55 -5.43 9.01
N THR A 68 -7.73 -4.38 9.07
CA THR A 68 -8.11 -3.05 8.60
C THR A 68 -7.26 -2.57 7.42
N GLY A 69 -5.95 -2.43 7.62
CA GLY A 69 -5.04 -1.83 6.65
C GLY A 69 -4.90 -2.63 5.35
N LEU A 70 -4.84 -3.96 5.43
CA LEU A 70 -4.69 -4.83 4.27
C LEU A 70 -5.96 -4.84 3.39
N PRO A 71 -7.17 -5.06 3.92
CA PRO A 71 -8.41 -4.91 3.14
C PRO A 71 -8.54 -3.52 2.52
N LEU A 72 -8.26 -2.46 3.28
CA LEU A 72 -8.33 -1.09 2.79
C LEU A 72 -7.35 -0.84 1.63
N GLY A 73 -6.09 -1.26 1.78
CA GLY A 73 -5.07 -1.15 0.74
C GLY A 73 -5.41 -1.95 -0.53
N VAL A 74 -6.01 -3.13 -0.39
CA VAL A 74 -6.47 -3.94 -1.53
C VAL A 74 -7.61 -3.24 -2.27
N VAL A 75 -8.62 -2.74 -1.54
CA VAL A 75 -9.76 -2.03 -2.13
C VAL A 75 -9.27 -0.80 -2.91
N ILE A 76 -8.39 0.01 -2.31
CA ILE A 76 -7.79 1.17 -3.00
C ILE A 76 -7.00 0.73 -4.23
N GLY A 77 -6.16 -0.30 -4.11
CA GLY A 77 -5.36 -0.81 -5.22
C GLY A 77 -6.21 -1.27 -6.41
N LEU A 78 -7.36 -1.90 -6.14
CA LEU A 78 -8.31 -2.32 -7.16
C LEU A 78 -9.04 -1.12 -7.80
N LEU A 79 -9.46 -0.14 -7.00
CA LEU A 79 -10.10 1.10 -7.48
C LEU A 79 -9.17 1.92 -8.38
N LEU A 80 -7.87 1.91 -8.08
CA LEU A 80 -6.85 2.63 -8.86
C LEU A 80 -6.28 1.85 -10.04
N ARG A 81 -6.81 0.66 -10.33
CA ARG A 81 -6.40 -0.15 -11.49
C ARG A 81 -6.42 0.61 -12.83
N PRO A 82 -7.39 1.50 -13.11
CA PRO A 82 -7.40 2.27 -14.36
C PRO A 82 -6.31 3.36 -14.44
N VAL A 83 -5.72 3.74 -13.31
CA VAL A 83 -4.82 4.90 -13.21
C VAL A 83 -3.37 4.47 -13.48
N ARG A 84 -2.80 4.90 -14.61
CA ARG A 84 -1.39 4.61 -14.96
C ARG A 84 -0.37 5.42 -14.15
N ASN A 85 -0.76 6.59 -13.63
CA ASN A 85 0.15 7.48 -12.91
C ASN A 85 0.39 6.99 -11.47
N GLN A 86 1.60 6.48 -11.19
CA GLN A 86 1.97 5.91 -9.88
C GLN A 86 2.02 6.95 -8.75
N TRP A 87 2.29 8.23 -9.05
CA TRP A 87 2.25 9.28 -8.05
C TRP A 87 0.85 9.48 -7.47
N ILE A 88 -0.19 9.25 -8.28
CA ILE A 88 -1.58 9.28 -7.81
C ILE A 88 -1.84 8.14 -6.82
N HIS A 89 -1.24 6.97 -7.04
CA HIS A 89 -1.37 5.85 -6.09
C HIS A 89 -0.73 6.20 -4.76
N ILE A 90 0.47 6.77 -4.75
CA ILE A 90 1.15 7.20 -3.52
C ILE A 90 0.30 8.25 -2.80
N GLY A 91 -0.20 9.27 -3.53
CA GLY A 91 -1.03 10.33 -2.96
C GLY A 91 -2.35 9.82 -2.39
N ILE A 92 -3.02 8.88 -3.05
CA ILE A 92 -4.30 8.33 -2.57
C ILE A 92 -4.09 7.40 -1.39
N PHE A 93 -3.05 6.57 -1.39
CA PHE A 93 -2.70 5.76 -0.21
C PHE A 93 -2.40 6.67 0.98
N PHE A 94 -1.63 7.74 0.79
CA PHE A 94 -1.43 8.75 1.84
C PHE A 94 -2.76 9.32 2.35
N ALA A 95 -3.57 9.88 1.45
CA ALA A 95 -4.79 10.58 1.81
C ALA A 95 -5.81 9.67 2.51
N VAL A 96 -6.02 8.45 2.01
CA VAL A 96 -7.01 7.53 2.57
C VAL A 96 -6.58 7.01 3.94
N PHE A 97 -5.32 6.60 4.10
CA PHE A 97 -4.84 6.14 5.41
C PHE A 97 -4.75 7.28 6.43
N ALA A 98 -4.34 8.49 6.03
CA ALA A 98 -4.37 9.66 6.90
C ALA A 98 -5.81 10.02 7.31
N ALA A 99 -6.73 10.09 6.36
CA ALA A 99 -8.13 10.41 6.64
C ALA A 99 -8.76 9.37 7.56
N ALA A 100 -8.58 8.07 7.28
CA ALA A 100 -9.10 6.99 8.11
C ALA A 100 -8.56 7.08 9.54
N ALA A 101 -7.25 7.26 9.70
CA ALA A 101 -6.62 7.41 11.01
C ALA A 101 -7.13 8.64 11.76
N PHE A 102 -7.22 9.78 11.09
CA PHE A 102 -7.73 11.02 11.66
C PHE A 102 -9.18 10.87 12.11
N THR A 103 -10.05 10.29 11.27
CA THR A 103 -11.46 10.06 11.60
C THR A 103 -11.59 9.14 12.82
N ILE A 104 -10.84 8.03 12.87
CA ILE A 104 -10.89 7.12 14.02
C ILE A 104 -10.43 7.84 15.30
N ALA A 105 -9.30 8.55 15.24
CA ALA A 105 -8.75 9.26 16.39
C ALA A 105 -9.69 10.39 16.87
N ALA A 106 -10.27 11.16 15.94
CA ALA A 106 -11.23 12.21 16.26
C ALA A 106 -12.52 11.65 16.89
N LEU A 107 -12.98 10.48 16.45
CA LEU A 107 -14.14 9.81 17.05
C LEU A 107 -13.84 9.25 18.44
N LEU A 108 -12.62 8.76 18.68
CA LEU A 108 -12.21 8.21 19.98
C LEU A 108 -11.85 9.29 21.00
N SER A 109 -11.42 10.47 20.58
CA SER A 109 -11.04 11.57 21.48
C SER A 109 -11.35 12.95 20.86
N PRO A 110 -12.64 13.35 20.87
CA PRO A 110 -13.10 14.58 20.22
C PRO A 110 -12.44 15.85 20.77
N SER A 111 -12.07 15.86 22.06
CA SER A 111 -11.56 17.02 22.78
C SER A 111 -10.10 17.40 22.45
N ILE A 112 -9.33 16.52 21.82
CA ILE A 112 -7.90 16.70 21.46
C ILE A 112 -7.64 16.42 19.97
N ALA A 113 -8.71 16.28 19.18
CA ALA A 113 -8.69 15.79 17.81
C ALA A 113 -7.74 16.55 16.87
N LEU A 114 -7.63 17.87 16.99
CA LEU A 114 -6.79 18.65 16.08
C LEU A 114 -5.31 18.68 16.47
N ALA A 115 -5.00 18.79 17.76
CA ALA A 115 -3.62 18.97 18.24
C ALA A 115 -2.83 17.65 18.19
N ASP A 116 -3.42 16.55 18.67
CA ASP A 116 -2.70 15.29 18.84
C ASP A 116 -3.00 14.26 17.74
N SER A 117 -4.19 14.32 17.13
CA SER A 117 -4.58 13.31 16.13
C SER A 117 -4.08 13.63 14.73
N LEU A 118 -3.88 14.91 14.38
CA LEU A 118 -3.39 15.30 13.06
C LEU A 118 -1.95 14.82 12.80
N PRO A 119 -0.96 15.01 13.69
CA PRO A 119 0.39 14.50 13.49
C PRO A 119 0.41 12.97 13.31
N THR A 120 -0.34 12.26 14.16
CA THR A 120 -0.45 10.79 14.12
C THR A 120 -1.08 10.30 12.81
N ALA A 121 -2.12 10.98 12.33
CA ALA A 121 -2.76 10.69 11.06
C ALA A 121 -1.81 10.89 9.87
N LEU A 122 -1.03 11.97 9.87
CA LEU A 122 -0.04 12.25 8.82
C LEU A 122 1.07 11.18 8.79
N ILE A 123 1.52 10.71 9.96
CA ILE A 123 2.46 9.60 10.07
C ILE A 123 1.87 8.34 9.43
N ILE A 124 0.64 7.97 9.79
CA ILE A 124 -0.02 6.77 9.26
C ILE A 124 -0.23 6.87 7.74
N GLY A 125 -0.66 8.03 7.24
CA GLY A 125 -0.72 8.30 5.81
C GLY A 125 0.66 8.16 5.14
N GLY A 126 1.71 8.72 5.74
CA GLY A 126 3.08 8.63 5.25
C GLY A 126 3.56 7.18 5.14
N VAL A 127 3.27 6.36 6.15
CA VAL A 127 3.52 4.92 6.13
C VAL A 127 2.76 4.23 4.99
N GLY A 128 1.49 4.57 4.78
CA GLY A 128 0.69 4.06 3.66
C GLY A 128 1.30 4.40 2.29
N ALA A 129 1.77 5.63 2.12
CA ALA A 129 2.49 6.06 0.92
C ALA A 129 3.81 5.31 0.73
N LEU A 130 4.59 5.12 1.80
CA LEU A 130 5.85 4.37 1.76
C LEU A 130 5.62 2.90 1.41
N ALA A 131 4.59 2.27 1.99
CA ALA A 131 4.18 0.93 1.63
C ALA A 131 3.89 0.83 0.12
N ARG A 132 3.16 1.79 -0.45
CA ARG A 132 2.90 1.83 -1.90
C ARG A 132 4.16 2.08 -2.73
N ALA A 133 5.03 2.98 -2.28
CA ALA A 133 6.28 3.29 -2.97
C ALA A 133 7.25 2.09 -2.98
N SER A 134 7.27 1.28 -1.92
CA SER A 134 8.16 0.12 -1.81
C SER A 134 7.94 -0.94 -2.90
N VAL A 135 6.70 -1.08 -3.35
CA VAL A 135 6.32 -2.05 -4.39
C VAL A 135 6.33 -1.46 -5.80
N TRP A 136 6.58 -0.15 -5.94
CA TRP A 136 6.63 0.51 -7.24
C TRP A 136 7.66 -0.15 -8.18
N LYS A 137 8.82 -0.59 -7.65
CA LYS A 137 9.83 -1.30 -8.46
C LYS A 137 9.51 -2.77 -8.75
N LEU A 138 8.56 -3.38 -8.04
CA LEU A 138 8.11 -4.76 -8.27
C LEU A 138 7.05 -4.83 -9.38
N VAL A 139 6.41 -3.72 -9.71
CA VAL A 139 5.49 -3.59 -10.85
C VAL A 139 6.27 -3.10 -12.06
N ARG A 140 7.09 -3.96 -12.68
CA ARG A 140 7.59 -3.67 -14.02
C ARG A 140 6.51 -4.04 -15.04
N VAL A 141 6.13 -3.05 -15.83
CA VAL A 141 5.45 -3.27 -17.11
C VAL A 141 6.45 -3.98 -18.02
N GLN A 142 6.10 -5.18 -18.48
CA GLN A 142 6.77 -5.88 -19.57
C GLN A 142 5.88 -5.80 -20.80
#